data_AF-A0A7C6NAE5-F1
#
_entry.id   AF-A0A7C6NAE5-F1
#
_cell.length_a   1.000
_cell.length_b   1.000
_cell.length_c   1.000
_cell.angle_alpha   90.00
_cell.angle_beta   90.00
_cell.angle_gamma   90.00
#
_symmetry.space_group_name_H-M   'P 1'
#
loop_
_entity.id
_entity.type
_entity.pdbx_description
1 polymer ?
#
loop_
_entity_poly.entity_id
_entity_poly.type
_entity_poly.pdbx_seq_one_letter_code
_entity_poly.pdbx_strand_id
1 'polypeptide(L)' 'MIRYFCECGNDDPDLFDVYVTQGDLCDILTVVCKQCGDIREDFVACNRDSIMLRQYMPNSA' A
#
# COMPACT_ATOMS: atom_id res chain seq x y z
N MET A 1 2.14 -14.81 -2.02
CA MET A 1 2.62 -13.81 -2.99
C MET A 1 1.40 -13.09 -3.54
N ILE A 2 1.27 -11.78 -3.31
CA ILE A 2 0.16 -10.98 -3.83
C ILE A 2 0.35 -10.88 -5.35
N ARG A 3 -0.68 -11.21 -6.14
CA ARG A 3 -0.67 -11.07 -7.60
C ARG A 3 -1.37 -9.77 -7.96
N TYR A 4 -0.64 -8.82 -8.53
CA TYR A 4 -1.19 -7.59 -9.05
C TYR A 4 -1.60 -7.80 -10.51
N PHE A 5 -2.83 -7.38 -10.84
CA PHE A 5 -3.37 -7.43 -12.20
C PHE A 5 -3.63 -6.00 -12.67
N CYS A 6 -2.97 -5.58 -13.75
CA CYS A 6 -3.22 -4.30 -14.41
C CYS A 6 -4.36 -4.44 -15.42
N GLU A 7 -5.30 -3.50 -15.44
CA GLU A 7 -6.38 -3.48 -16.44
C GLU A 7 -5.88 -3.19 -17.87
N CYS A 8 -4.65 -2.68 -17.98
CA CYS A 8 -3.94 -2.48 -19.24
C CYS A 8 -3.57 -3.79 -19.96
N GLY A 9 -3.79 -4.94 -19.31
CA GLY A 9 -3.45 -6.26 -19.84
C GLY A 9 -1.97 -6.62 -19.68
N ASN A 10 -1.20 -5.85 -18.92
CA ASN A 10 0.17 -6.19 -18.58
C ASN A 10 0.20 -7.40 -17.64
N ASP A 11 0.80 -8.50 -18.10
CA ASP A 11 1.02 -9.74 -17.38
C ASP A 11 2.50 -10.00 -17.08
N ASP A 12 3.40 -9.15 -17.59
CA ASP A 12 4.84 -9.26 -17.38
C ASP A 12 5.23 -8.71 -15.98
N PRO A 13 5.75 -9.57 -15.07
CA PRO A 13 6.16 -9.15 -13.73
C PRO A 13 7.31 -8.12 -13.74
N ASP A 14 8.18 -8.13 -14.75
CA ASP A 14 9.35 -7.23 -14.82
C ASP A 14 8.94 -5.79 -15.19
N LEU A 15 7.71 -5.62 -15.69
CA LEU A 15 7.10 -4.33 -15.99
C LEU A 15 6.37 -3.70 -14.80
N PHE A 16 6.50 -4.25 -13.59
CA PHE A 16 6.03 -3.62 -12.36
C PHE A 16 7.19 -3.16 -11.49
N ASP A 17 7.18 -1.90 -11.09
CA ASP A 17 8.00 -1.45 -9.97
C ASP A 17 7.22 -1.59 -8.67
N VAL A 18 7.87 -2.14 -7.65
CA VAL A 18 7.28 -2.37 -6.33
C VAL A 18 8.13 -1.69 -5.28
N TYR A 19 7.50 -0.80 -4.51
CA TYR A 19 8.13 -0.03 -3.46
C TYR A 19 7.40 -0.24 -2.14
N VAL A 20 8.13 -0.20 -1.03
CA VAL A 20 7.55 -0.20 0.31
C VAL A 20 8.00 1.06 1.02
N THR A 21 7.04 1.84 1.50
CA THR A 21 7.30 3.02 2.33
C THR A 21 6.86 2.72 3.76
N GLN A 22 7.78 2.90 4.71
CA GLN A 22 7.46 2.77 6.13
C GLN A 22 6.69 3.98 6.62
N GLY A 23 5.54 3.73 7.24
CA GLY A 23 4.75 4.75 7.92
C GLY A 23 4.71 4.49 9.43
N ASP A 24 4.37 5.53 10.20
CA ASP A 24 4.32 5.43 11.67
C ASP A 24 3.30 4.41 12.20
N LEU A 25 2.27 4.11 11.40
CA LEU A 25 1.15 3.23 11.77
C LEU A 25 1.10 1.94 10.92
N CYS A 26 1.30 2.10 9.61
CA CYS A 26 1.30 1.01 8.64
C CYS A 26 2.33 1.27 7.55
N ASP A 27 2.95 0.19 7.06
CA ASP A 27 3.73 0.21 5.82
C ASP A 27 2.81 0.20 4.61
N ILE A 28 3.16 1.01 3.62
CA ILE A 28 2.44 1.17 2.35
C ILE A 28 3.25 0.48 1.25
N LEU A 29 2.63 -0.49 0.59
CA LEU A 29 3.12 -1.11 -0.63
C LEU A 29 2.58 -0.34 -1.83
N THR A 30 3.47 0.22 -2.64
CA THR A 30 3.12 0.91 -3.89
C THR A 30 3.59 0.06 -5.07
N VAL A 31 2.68 -0.24 -5.99
CA VAL A 31 2.95 -0.98 -7.23
C VAL A 31 2.68 -0.05 -8.41
N VAL A 32 3.66 0.09 -9.30
CA VAL A 32 3.57 0.94 -10.50
C VAL A 32 3.75 0.09 -11.75
N CYS A 33 2.78 0.13 -12.65
CA CYS A 33 2.89 -0.48 -13.97
C CYS A 33 3.72 0.42 -14.91
N LYS A 34 4.91 -0.02 -15.34
CA LYS A 34 5.76 0.73 -16.29
C LYS A 34 5.12 0.91 -17.65
N GLN A 35 4.19 0.02 -18.03
CA GLN A 35 3.58 0.02 -19.36
C GLN A 35 2.53 1.12 -19.53
N CYS A 36 1.64 1.31 -18.55
CA CYS A 36 0.56 2.30 -18.61
C CYS A 36 0.67 3.42 -17.58
N GLY A 37 1.58 3.30 -16.62
CA GLY A 37 1.73 4.24 -15.51
C GLY A 37 0.68 4.08 -14.40
N ASP A 38 -0.11 3.01 -14.40
CA ASP A 38 -1.08 2.76 -13.32
C ASP A 38 -0.37 2.55 -11.99
N ILE A 39 -0.94 3.11 -10.92
CA ILE A 39 -0.36 3.10 -9.58
C ILE A 39 -1.41 2.55 -8.62
N ARG A 40 -1.03 1.55 -7.83
CA ARG A 40 -1.87 1.02 -6.76
C ARG A 40 -1.11 0.95 -5.46
N GLU A 41 -1.79 1.32 -4.38
CA GLU A 41 -1.24 1.33 -3.04
C GLU A 41 -2.07 0.40 -2.14
N ASP A 42 -1.39 -0.32 -1.24
CA ASP A 42 -2.03 -1.19 -0.26
C ASP A 42 -1.28 -1.15 1.09
N PHE A 43 -2.00 -1.41 2.19
CA PHE A 43 -1.42 -1.44 3.53
C PHE A 43 -0.99 -2.87 3.88
N VAL A 44 0.31 -3.11 4.07
CA VAL A 44 0.86 -4.47 4.15
C VAL A 44 1.39 -4.89 5.52
N ALA A 45 1.75 -3.93 6.37
CA ALA A 45 2.17 -4.21 7.75
C ALA A 45 1.69 -3.10 8.66
N CYS A 46 0.61 -3.34 9.40
CA CYS A 46 0.10 -2.39 10.37
C CYS A 46 0.43 -2.84 11.79
N ASN A 47 0.92 -1.92 12.62
CA ASN A 47 0.99 -2.18 14.05
C ASN A 47 -0.40 -1.97 14.65
N ARG A 48 -1.01 -3.06 15.14
CA ARG A 48 -2.33 -3.04 15.79
C ARG A 48 -2.38 -2.05 16.96
N ASP A 49 -1.29 -1.93 17.71
CA ASP A 49 -1.21 -1.02 18.86
C ASP A 49 -1.15 0.45 18.41
N SER A 50 -0.53 0.72 17.26
CA SER A 50 -0.48 2.05 16.65
C SER A 50 -1.84 2.47 16.06
N ILE A 51 -2.66 1.54 15.56
CA ILE A 51 -4.02 1.82 15.07
C ILE A 51 -4.97 2.23 16.22
N MET A 52 -4.83 1.61 17.40
CA MET A 52 -5.69 1.89 18.56
C MET A 52 -5.46 3.28 19.15
N LEU A 53 -4.27 3.87 18.97
CA LEU A 53 -3.95 5.23 19.42
C LEU A 53 -4.83 6.32 18.75
N ARG A 54 -5.30 6.11 17.52
CA ARG A 54 -6.21 7.07 16.85
C ARG A 54 -7.67 6.95 17.28
N GLN A 55 -8.09 5.81 17.86
CA GLN A 55 -9.45 5.66 18.40
C GLN A 55 -9.59 6.24 19.81
N TYR A 56 -8.47 6.47 20.50
CA TYR A 56 -8.41 7.20 21.77
C TYR A 56 -7.99 8.66 21.56
N MET A 57 -8.70 9.39 20.71
CA MET A 57 -8.88 10.82 20.96
C MET A 57 -10.18 10.97 21.75
N PRO A 58 -10.16 11.02 23.09
CA PRO A 58 -11.31 11.51 23.82
C PRO A 58 -11.55 12.94 23.32
N ASN A 59 -12.68 13.14 22.64
CA ASN A 59 -13.21 14.48 22.37
C ASN A 59 -13.11 15.28 23.68
N SER A 60 -12.16 16.19 23.71
CA SER A 60 -12.01 17.17 24.77
C SER A 60 -12.72 18.42 24.27
N ALA A 61 -14.04 18.46 24.43
CA ALA A 61 -14.90 19.64 24.48
C ALA A 61 -16.34 19.23 24.79
#